data_AF-A0A800H9X0-F1
#
_entry.id   AF-A0A800H9X0-F1
#
_cell.length_a   1.000
_cell.length_b   1.000
_cell.length_c   1.000
_cell.angle_alpha   90.00
_cell.angle_beta   90.00
_cell.angle_gamma   90.00
#
_symmetry.space_group_name_H-M   'P 1'
#
loop_
_entity.id
_entity.type
_entity.pdbx_description
1 polymer ?
#
loop_
_entity_poly.entity_id
_entity_poly.type
_entity_poly.pdbx_seq_one_letter_code
_entity_poly.pdbx_strand_id
1 'polypeptide(L)'
;MKALEAAFSMALWDWWGQKCEKPVFELFNMKTDEMPLTSFTIAIGELDEIGQKIDEADPYHILKVKLGTPKMDKEIMTEIRRHTDKVIRIDANEGWEPETALDFTKWLADQNVEFVEQPFPADQLDHTA
;
A
#
# COMPACT_ATOMS: atom_id res chain seq x y z
N MET A 1 -9.39 -15.25 -14.11
CA MET A 1 -8.77 -16.57 -13.87
C MET A 1 -7.86 -16.59 -12.64
N LYS A 2 -6.87 -15.70 -12.50
CA LYS A 2 -5.90 -15.74 -11.38
C LYS A 2 -6.50 -15.71 -9.97
N ALA A 3 -7.50 -14.84 -9.73
CA ALA A 3 -8.19 -14.83 -8.44
C ALA A 3 -8.91 -16.16 -8.11
N LEU A 4 -9.43 -16.85 -9.13
CA LEU A 4 -10.08 -18.16 -8.97
C LEU A 4 -9.04 -19.25 -8.64
N GLU A 5 -7.91 -19.27 -9.36
CA GLU A 5 -6.78 -20.17 -9.07
C GLU A 5 -6.29 -19.99 -7.62
N ALA A 6 -6.12 -18.74 -7.17
CA ALA A 6 -5.73 -18.43 -5.81
C ALA A 6 -6.76 -18.92 -4.78
N ALA A 7 -8.06 -18.69 -5.02
CA ALA A 7 -9.13 -19.15 -4.13
C ALA A 7 -9.12 -20.68 -3.96
N PHE A 8 -9.00 -21.42 -5.06
CA PHE A 8 -8.89 -22.89 -5.00
C PHE A 8 -7.61 -23.34 -4.29
N SER A 9 -6.47 -22.69 -4.54
CA SER A 9 -5.23 -23.00 -3.85
C SER A 9 -5.33 -22.77 -2.34
N MET A 10 -5.95 -21.66 -1.90
CA MET A 10 -6.14 -21.36 -0.48
C MET A 10 -7.06 -22.39 0.19
N ALA A 11 -8.15 -22.79 -0.48
CA ALA A 11 -9.05 -23.82 0.03
C ALA A 11 -8.35 -25.18 0.20
N LEU A 12 -7.45 -25.53 -0.72
CA LEU A 12 -6.66 -26.76 -0.60
C LEU A 12 -5.69 -26.70 0.60
N TRP A 13 -5.05 -25.55 0.82
CA TRP A 13 -4.17 -25.34 1.99
C TRP A 13 -4.94 -25.39 3.31
N ASP A 14 -6.12 -24.78 3.37
CA ASP A 14 -7.00 -24.85 4.54
C ASP A 14 -7.42 -26.31 4.84
N TRP A 15 -7.91 -27.03 3.83
CA TRP A 15 -8.26 -28.44 3.97
C TRP A 15 -7.07 -29.29 4.45
N TRP A 16 -5.88 -29.07 3.90
CA TRP A 16 -4.66 -29.77 4.30
C TRP A 16 -4.28 -29.44 5.76
N GLY A 17 -4.35 -28.17 6.16
CA GLY A 17 -4.16 -27.75 7.55
C GLY A 17 -5.12 -28.46 8.51
N GLN A 18 -6.40 -28.54 8.15
CA GLN A 18 -7.40 -29.28 8.93
C GLN A 18 -7.08 -30.77 9.02
N LYS A 19 -6.60 -31.40 7.93
CA LYS A 19 -6.19 -32.82 7.93
C LYS A 19 -4.95 -33.10 8.79
N CYS A 20 -4.04 -32.14 8.86
CA CYS A 20 -2.84 -32.22 9.69
C CYS A 20 -3.05 -31.70 11.11
N GLU A 21 -4.24 -31.19 11.44
CA GLU A 21 -4.56 -30.52 12.71
C GLU A 21 -3.58 -29.37 13.03
N LYS A 22 -3.18 -28.63 12.00
CA LYS A 22 -2.22 -27.52 12.10
C LYS A 22 -2.70 -26.28 11.37
N PRO A 23 -2.48 -25.08 11.90
CA PRO A 23 -2.68 -23.85 11.14
C PRO A 23 -1.68 -23.81 9.96
N VAL A 24 -2.08 -23.14 8.87
CA VAL A 24 -1.31 -23.13 7.62
C VAL A 24 0.13 -22.62 7.80
N PHE A 25 0.36 -21.61 8.64
CA PHE A 25 1.70 -21.07 8.85
C PHE A 25 2.67 -22.11 9.47
N GLU A 26 2.19 -23.05 10.28
CA GLU A 26 3.00 -24.13 10.83
C GLU A 26 3.37 -25.16 9.75
N LEU A 27 2.49 -25.41 8.78
CA LEU A 27 2.80 -26.28 7.64
C LEU A 27 3.98 -25.74 6.82
N PHE A 28 4.17 -24.42 6.82
CA PHE A 28 5.29 -23.74 6.15
C PHE A 28 6.48 -23.43 7.08
N ASN A 29 6.44 -23.85 8.35
CA ASN A 29 7.44 -23.49 9.37
C ASN A 29 7.67 -21.96 9.48
N MET A 30 6.61 -21.17 9.30
CA MET A 30 6.68 -19.71 9.41
C MET A 30 6.68 -19.28 10.88
N LYS A 31 7.51 -18.29 11.18
CA LYS A 31 7.53 -17.59 12.46
C LYS A 31 6.58 -16.41 12.43
N THR A 32 5.67 -16.34 13.39
CA THR A 32 4.63 -15.28 13.44
C THR A 32 5.04 -14.07 14.25
N ASP A 33 6.12 -14.17 15.03
CA ASP A 33 6.72 -13.11 15.84
C ASP A 33 7.56 -12.11 15.01
N GLU A 34 7.92 -12.47 13.78
CA GLU A 34 8.74 -11.67 12.86
C GLU A 34 7.90 -11.05 11.71
N MET A 35 6.57 -10.98 11.87
CA MET A 35 5.70 -10.46 10.80
C MET A 35 5.87 -8.94 10.60
N PRO A 36 5.89 -8.45 9.35
CA PRO A 36 6.00 -7.03 9.08
C PRO A 36 4.77 -6.28 9.58
N LEU A 37 4.96 -5.02 9.96
CA LEU A 37 3.86 -4.14 10.34
C LEU A 37 2.93 -3.92 9.14
N THR A 38 1.64 -4.10 9.40
CA THR A 38 0.58 -3.77 8.45
C THR A 38 0.37 -2.26 8.36
N SER A 39 -0.13 -1.80 7.22
CA SER A 39 -0.46 -0.40 6.97
C SER A 39 -1.97 -0.18 6.87
N PHE A 40 -2.47 0.97 7.31
CA PHE A 40 -3.84 1.39 7.07
C PHE A 40 -3.95 2.18 5.76
N THR A 41 -4.94 1.87 4.91
CA THR A 41 -5.06 2.54 3.61
C THR A 41 -5.93 3.79 3.69
N ILE A 42 -5.37 4.94 3.31
CA ILE A 42 -6.08 6.18 3.03
C ILE A 42 -6.41 6.18 1.54
N ALA A 43 -7.70 6.08 1.20
CA ALA A 43 -8.17 6.12 -0.18
C ALA A 43 -8.10 7.55 -0.74
N ILE A 44 -8.11 7.68 -2.09
CA ILE A 44 -8.35 8.97 -2.75
C ILE A 44 -9.76 9.42 -2.38
N GLY A 45 -9.87 10.66 -1.90
CA GLY A 45 -11.13 11.26 -1.47
C GLY A 45 -10.97 12.76 -1.27
N GLU A 46 -11.96 13.37 -0.63
CA GLU A 46 -11.95 14.80 -0.33
C GLU A 46 -10.93 15.13 0.78
N LEU A 47 -10.31 16.30 0.70
CA LEU A 47 -9.23 16.70 1.62
C LEU A 47 -9.71 16.85 3.08
N ASP A 48 -10.98 17.22 3.29
CA ASP A 48 -11.56 17.41 4.61
C ASP A 48 -11.80 16.08 5.36
N GLU A 49 -11.91 14.97 4.64
CA GLU A 49 -12.06 13.63 5.25
C GLU A 49 -10.72 13.04 5.74
N ILE A 50 -9.58 13.59 5.30
CA ILE A 50 -8.24 13.04 5.58
C ILE A 50 -7.96 12.99 7.09
N GLY A 51 -8.28 14.06 7.83
CA GLY A 51 -8.05 14.12 9.28
C GLY A 51 -8.76 12.98 10.01
N GLN A 52 -10.05 12.78 9.72
CA GLN A 52 -10.83 11.69 10.30
C GLN A 52 -10.24 10.32 9.95
N LYS A 53 -9.78 10.13 8.70
CA LYS A 53 -9.17 8.86 8.28
C LYS A 53 -7.85 8.58 9.01
N ILE A 54 -7.09 9.62 9.32
CA ILE A 54 -5.85 9.49 10.10
C ILE A 54 -6.15 9.13 11.55
N ASP A 55 -7.21 9.69 12.13
CA ASP A 55 -7.69 9.31 13.47
C ASP A 55 -8.17 7.84 13.51
N GLU A 56 -8.92 7.40 12.51
CA GLU A 56 -9.30 5.98 12.34
C GLU A 56 -8.07 5.05 12.22
N ALA A 57 -6.97 5.59 11.68
CA ALA A 57 -5.71 4.88 11.49
C ALA A 57 -4.76 4.96 12.70
N ASP A 58 -5.19 5.53 13.84
CA ASP A 58 -4.34 5.71 15.03
C ASP A 58 -3.58 4.44 15.45
N PRO A 59 -4.19 3.23 15.48
CA PRO A 59 -3.51 2.00 15.89
C PRO A 59 -2.37 1.53 14.95
N TYR A 60 -2.28 2.10 13.74
CA TYR A 60 -1.32 1.67 12.72
C TYR A 60 -0.11 2.59 12.67
N HIS A 61 1.09 2.01 12.63
CA HIS A 61 2.33 2.78 12.53
C HIS A 61 2.64 3.28 11.11
N ILE A 62 2.05 2.63 10.10
CA ILE A 62 2.31 2.86 8.68
C ILE A 62 0.99 3.18 7.99
N LEU A 63 0.98 4.19 7.13
CA LEU A 63 -0.16 4.51 6.27
C LEU A 63 0.17 4.13 4.82
N LYS A 64 -0.79 3.54 4.12
CA LYS A 64 -0.76 3.38 2.67
C LYS A 64 -1.64 4.46 2.05
N VAL A 65 -1.06 5.40 1.31
CA VAL A 65 -1.81 6.50 0.69
C VAL A 65 -2.00 6.20 -0.79
N LYS A 66 -3.26 6.15 -1.20
CA LYS A 66 -3.64 6.04 -2.60
C LYS A 66 -3.49 7.41 -3.26
N LEU A 67 -2.64 7.48 -4.27
CA LEU A 67 -2.43 8.63 -5.15
C LEU A 67 -2.67 8.21 -6.60
N GLY A 68 -2.33 9.06 -7.57
CA GLY A 68 -2.62 8.82 -9.00
C GLY A 68 -3.56 9.86 -9.58
N THR A 69 -3.69 11.00 -8.90
CA THR A 69 -4.38 12.20 -9.37
C THR A 69 -3.37 13.35 -9.40
N PRO A 70 -2.47 13.44 -10.40
CA PRO A 70 -1.26 14.26 -10.33
C PRO A 70 -1.46 15.73 -9.97
N LYS A 71 -2.64 16.29 -10.27
CA LYS A 71 -3.00 17.67 -9.93
C LYS A 71 -3.27 17.89 -8.44
N MET A 72 -3.69 16.86 -7.71
CA MET A 72 -4.10 16.91 -6.30
C MET A 72 -3.14 16.16 -5.38
N ASP A 73 -2.33 15.23 -5.90
CA ASP A 73 -1.49 14.34 -5.08
C ASP A 73 -0.58 15.08 -4.10
N LYS A 74 0.00 16.21 -4.51
CA LYS A 74 0.82 17.04 -3.62
C LYS A 74 0.01 17.71 -2.51
N GLU A 75 -1.22 18.14 -2.81
CA GLU A 75 -2.13 18.74 -1.83
C GLU A 75 -2.61 17.68 -0.83
N ILE A 76 -2.97 16.49 -1.31
CA ILE A 76 -3.32 15.33 -0.47
C ILE A 76 -2.18 15.01 0.50
N MET A 77 -0.96 14.86 -0.01
CA MET A 77 0.20 14.56 0.83
C MET A 77 0.51 15.69 1.83
N THR A 78 0.38 16.95 1.40
CA THR A 78 0.56 18.11 2.29
C THR A 78 -0.47 18.10 3.42
N GLU A 79 -1.73 17.80 3.11
CA GLU A 79 -2.79 17.72 4.11
C GLU A 79 -2.54 16.57 5.10
N ILE A 80 -2.22 15.36 4.62
CA ILE A 80 -1.87 14.23 5.49
C ILE A 80 -0.72 14.61 6.44
N ARG A 81 0.30 15.31 5.96
CA ARG A 81 1.46 15.73 6.75
C ARG A 81 1.15 16.82 7.77
N ARG A 82 -0.01 17.51 7.69
CA ARG A 82 -0.48 18.40 8.78
C ARG A 82 -0.97 17.62 9.99
N HIS A 83 -1.44 16.38 9.80
CA HIS A 83 -2.04 15.56 10.86
C HIS A 83 -1.07 14.51 11.41
N THR A 84 -0.09 14.05 10.61
CA THR A 84 0.79 12.96 11.05
C THR A 84 2.14 12.92 10.36
N ASP A 85 3.15 12.45 11.10
CA ASP A 85 4.49 12.12 10.59
C ASP A 85 4.73 10.60 10.49
N LYS A 86 3.66 9.78 10.56
CA LYS A 86 3.77 8.32 10.34
C LYS A 86 4.43 8.00 8.99
N VAL A 87 5.12 6.87 8.93
CA VAL A 87 5.73 6.34 7.69
C VAL A 87 4.62 6.13 6.66
N ILE A 88 4.83 6.62 5.44
CA ILE A 88 3.88 6.49 4.33
C ILE A 88 4.43 5.56 3.26
N ARG A 89 3.58 4.66 2.77
CA ARG A 89 3.75 3.90 1.53
C ARG A 89 2.77 4.45 0.52
N ILE A 90 3.22 4.81 -0.67
CA ILE A 90 2.35 5.34 -1.71
C ILE A 90 1.97 4.23 -2.66
N ASP A 91 0.75 4.28 -3.18
CA ASP A 91 0.32 3.51 -4.34
C ASP A 91 -0.40 4.44 -5.29
N ALA A 92 0.26 4.70 -6.43
CA ALA A 92 -0.19 5.67 -7.41
C ALA A 92 -1.11 5.05 -8.48
N ASN A 93 -1.35 3.73 -8.41
CA ASN A 93 -2.24 2.98 -9.29
C ASN A 93 -2.13 3.36 -10.77
N GLU A 94 -0.90 3.40 -11.28
CA GLU A 94 -0.58 3.68 -12.68
C GLU A 94 -0.87 5.13 -13.14
N GLY A 95 -1.17 6.03 -12.20
CA GLY A 95 -1.68 7.36 -12.50
C GLY A 95 -0.65 8.46 -12.77
N TRP A 96 0.66 8.15 -12.76
CA TRP A 96 1.71 9.14 -13.01
C TRP A 96 2.34 9.00 -14.39
N GLU A 97 2.90 10.09 -14.87
CA GLU A 97 3.78 10.12 -16.04
C GLU A 97 5.24 10.25 -15.57
N PRO A 98 6.23 9.63 -16.24
CA PRO A 98 7.63 9.59 -15.80
C PRO A 98 8.21 10.95 -15.42
N GLU A 99 7.97 11.98 -16.24
CA GLU A 99 8.49 13.32 -16.00
C GLU A 99 7.93 13.92 -14.72
N THR A 100 6.62 13.77 -14.49
CA THR A 100 5.95 14.28 -13.27
C THR A 100 6.31 13.47 -12.03
N ALA A 101 6.47 12.15 -12.18
CA ALA A 101 6.85 11.25 -11.10
C ALA A 101 8.24 11.57 -10.56
N LEU A 102 9.20 11.89 -11.44
CA LEU A 102 10.56 12.23 -11.02
C LEU A 102 10.61 13.44 -10.10
N ASP A 103 9.91 14.52 -10.46
CA ASP A 103 9.92 15.73 -9.63
C ASP A 103 9.10 15.56 -8.35
N PHE A 104 7.99 14.82 -8.42
CA PHE A 104 7.19 14.56 -7.23
C PHE A 104 7.91 13.64 -6.24
N THR A 105 8.59 12.59 -6.70
CA THR A 105 9.35 11.67 -5.83
C THR A 105 10.51 12.35 -5.13
N LYS A 106 11.19 13.32 -5.76
CA LYS A 106 12.19 14.16 -5.07
C LYS A 106 11.57 14.90 -3.89
N TRP A 107 10.38 15.47 -4.07
CA TRP A 107 9.66 16.12 -2.98
C TRP A 107 9.23 15.12 -1.90
N LEU A 108 8.73 13.95 -2.30
CA LEU A 108 8.29 12.88 -1.38
C LEU A 108 9.43 12.30 -0.52
N ALA A 109 10.67 12.33 -1.01
CA ALA A 109 11.84 11.87 -0.25
C ALA A 109 12.01 12.62 1.09
N ASP A 110 11.56 13.88 1.14
CA ASP A 110 11.59 14.70 2.36
C ASP A 110 10.32 14.55 3.21
N GLN A 111 9.36 13.70 2.81
CA GLN A 111 8.05 13.54 3.45
C GLN A 111 7.90 12.21 4.20
N ASN A 112 8.98 11.59 4.68
CA ASN A 112 8.93 10.29 5.40
C ASN A 112 8.14 9.21 4.64
N VAL A 113 8.37 9.12 3.33
CA VAL A 113 7.81 8.09 2.46
C VAL A 113 8.81 6.95 2.33
N GLU A 114 8.35 5.71 2.56
CA GLU A 114 9.19 4.50 2.48
C GLU A 114 9.36 4.02 1.03
N PHE A 115 8.27 4.00 0.25
CA PHE A 115 8.31 3.65 -1.18
C PHE A 115 7.06 4.15 -1.94
N VAL A 116 7.15 4.06 -3.27
CA VAL A 116 6.04 4.28 -4.22
C VAL A 116 5.77 2.98 -4.98
N GLU A 117 4.55 2.48 -4.87
CA GLU A 117 4.02 1.31 -5.57
C GLU A 117 3.34 1.74 -6.88
N GLN A 118 3.66 1.04 -7.96
CA GLN A 118 3.02 1.13 -9.28
C GLN A 118 2.72 2.57 -9.76
N PRO A 119 3.74 3.43 -9.94
CA PRO A 119 3.54 4.79 -10.44
C PRO A 119 3.02 4.83 -11.89
N PHE A 120 3.38 3.85 -12.71
CA PHE A 120 3.17 3.85 -14.16
C PHE A 120 2.34 2.63 -14.62
N PRO A 121 1.76 2.66 -15.83
CA PRO A 121 1.06 1.52 -16.41
C PRO A 121 1.87 0.23 -16.39
N ALA A 122 1.29 -0.85 -15.87
CA ALA A 122 1.99 -2.12 -15.65
C ALA A 122 2.47 -2.80 -16.94
N ASP A 123 1.87 -2.46 -18.07
CA ASP A 123 2.22 -2.99 -19.38
C ASP A 123 3.35 -2.22 -20.08
N GLN A 124 3.81 -1.08 -19.53
CA GLN A 124 4.81 -0.21 -20.13
C GLN A 124 6.21 -0.35 -19.51
N LEU A 125 6.68 -1.59 -19.30
CA LEU A 125 7.96 -1.85 -18.62
C LEU A 125 9.15 -1.07 -19.22
N ASP A 126 9.22 -0.97 -20.55
CA ASP A 126 10.32 -0.30 -21.27
C ASP A 126 10.32 1.23 -21.13
N HIS A 127 9.23 1.83 -20.63
CA HIS A 127 9.07 3.27 -20.46
C HIS A 127 9.26 3.72 -19.00
N THR A 128 9.59 2.80 -18.11
CA THR A 128 9.60 3.02 -16.65
C THR A 128 10.97 2.82 -15.99
N ALA A 129 11.99 2.45 -16.77
CA ALA A 129 13.34 2.11 -16.34
C ALA A 129 14.40 3.13 -16.77
#